data_AF-A0A9E0TT36-F1
#
_entry.id   AF-A0A9E0TT36-F1
#
_cell.length_a   1.000
_cell.length_b   1.000
_cell.length_c   1.000
_cell.angle_alpha   90.00
_cell.angle_beta   90.00
_cell.angle_gamma   90.00
#
_symmetry.space_group_name_H-M   'P 1'
#
loop_
_entity.id
_entity.type
_entity.pdbx_description
1 polymer ?
#
loop_
_entity_poly.entity_id
_entity_poly.type
_entity_poly.pdbx_seq_one_letter_code
_entity_poly.pdbx_strand_id
1 'polypeptide(L)'
;MSQPVKRDAATQGPEEFRLKRPTLKRAVKAEEILSSSPHPSPERENPLKRRLSSSPPSVDLDNVVQIENITTESKTASVAGHILSPPPAAAGVADLPLSAFSTPPSKHHRRVSFSSTPGSEKGSPRSKTTVSPFALGIANERIEQSKLERRKRLQAFTDNLPQRIEAFEKDLQPLGELAKEYWVLRKRENIINGKIIDLQGISPTESTEKRETETEIAKFESELELVEKEVKKKEEALNDLRAELLKKFPDLNFEKDDFSSYYRASNTSDEHLKLLQEMLCEQLANKCVNRRLFLVRVVKDIEKHKEDIVKGFYRKDVDVKTLEEISFNPVLSSAETHNRGEVATRIEFFQKNQLLFTVYYKPRDARIDAAVIDLFRAINRLPPDSKLLKVKLPEYQIVSFVNNDENFSIWEYIDGKSHEGRANAVINHLKADQKINSRQEKILLDKLRRLESVCQPIALSDLHTANVLFRNLSSEDPEIVPIDLESIQEDAGTGLYEGKAPEMHLSPQESELVKKFRNNIYSTPFRLVSLATGEFEGSLLEPTSYEKFAELFMQKLESQDYQFLSSKKEIFQLILDDYLNNDIPYLVSYQEGVFYGPLKHGKKIAIKKLEEEKK
;
A
#
# COMPACT_ATOMS: atom_id res chain seq x y z
N MET A 1 -19.47 -60.88 38.63
CA MET A 1 -18.96 -60.99 37.24
C MET A 1 -19.18 -59.67 36.55
N SER A 2 -18.13 -58.87 36.37
CA SER A 2 -18.15 -57.61 35.60
C SER A 2 -16.76 -57.43 34.99
N GLN A 3 -16.65 -57.19 33.68
CA GLN A 3 -15.35 -56.96 33.04
C GLN A 3 -14.98 -55.47 33.04
N PRO A 4 -13.71 -55.11 33.24
CA PRO A 4 -13.24 -53.74 33.01
C PRO A 4 -13.06 -53.49 31.51
N VAL A 5 -13.68 -52.42 31.00
CA VAL A 5 -13.50 -51.97 29.61
C VAL A 5 -12.13 -51.29 29.49
N LYS A 6 -11.25 -51.80 28.62
CA LYS A 6 -10.03 -51.08 28.22
C LYS A 6 -10.41 -49.83 27.42
N ARG A 7 -9.79 -48.69 27.75
CA ARG A 7 -9.77 -47.49 26.91
C ARG A 7 -8.39 -47.36 26.27
N ASP A 8 -8.25 -47.85 25.04
CA ASP A 8 -7.06 -47.63 24.24
C ASP A 8 -7.13 -46.23 23.61
N ALA A 9 -6.59 -45.24 24.32
CA ALA A 9 -6.47 -43.87 23.84
C ALA A 9 -5.20 -43.72 22.98
N ALA A 10 -5.30 -44.06 21.70
CA ALA A 10 -4.21 -43.87 20.75
C ALA A 10 -4.03 -42.38 20.41
N THR A 11 -3.13 -41.70 21.12
CA THR A 11 -2.68 -40.34 20.79
C THR A 11 -1.87 -40.37 19.50
N GLN A 12 -2.54 -40.21 18.36
CA GLN A 12 -1.88 -39.84 17.12
C GLN A 12 -1.35 -38.42 17.28
N GLY A 13 -0.02 -38.27 17.30
CA GLY A 13 0.62 -36.96 17.18
C GLY A 13 0.36 -36.35 15.79
N PRO A 14 0.54 -35.03 15.61
CA PRO A 14 0.45 -34.42 14.30
C PRO A 14 1.45 -35.06 13.34
N GLU A 15 1.02 -35.39 12.12
CA GLU A 15 1.92 -35.90 11.07
C GLU A 15 3.05 -34.89 10.79
N GLU A 16 4.26 -35.39 10.47
CA GLU A 16 5.37 -34.53 10.05
C GLU A 16 4.97 -33.70 8.82
N PHE A 17 4.66 -32.41 9.04
CA PHE A 17 4.37 -31.45 7.98
C PHE A 17 5.66 -31.04 7.27
N ARG A 18 6.27 -31.98 6.54
CA ARG A 18 7.42 -31.72 5.67
C ARG A 18 7.01 -30.78 4.55
N LEU A 19 7.32 -29.50 4.73
CA LEU A 19 7.30 -28.49 3.69
C LEU A 19 8.01 -29.02 2.45
N LYS A 20 7.24 -29.40 1.43
CA LYS A 20 7.77 -29.75 0.10
C LYS A 20 8.18 -28.46 -0.58
N ARG A 21 9.37 -27.96 -0.20
CA ARG A 21 10.01 -26.70 -0.64
C ARG A 21 9.42 -26.19 -1.96
N PRO A 22 8.73 -25.04 -1.98
CA PRO A 22 8.27 -24.37 -3.19
C PRO A 22 9.43 -23.79 -4.02
N THR A 23 10.43 -24.62 -4.36
CA THR A 23 11.73 -24.19 -4.90
C THR A 23 11.57 -23.15 -6.00
N LEU A 24 12.28 -22.03 -5.88
CA LEU A 24 12.28 -20.89 -6.82
C LEU A 24 12.44 -21.24 -8.31
N LYS A 25 12.96 -22.44 -8.59
CA LYS A 25 12.89 -23.14 -9.90
C LYS A 25 11.48 -23.21 -10.52
N ARG A 26 10.40 -23.07 -9.74
CA ARG A 26 9.01 -22.94 -10.24
C ARG A 26 8.65 -21.53 -10.70
N ALA A 27 9.15 -20.49 -10.03
CA ALA A 27 8.89 -19.09 -10.40
C ALA A 27 9.59 -18.74 -11.73
N VAL A 28 10.90 -19.04 -11.83
CA VAL A 28 11.70 -18.82 -13.05
C VAL A 28 11.07 -19.52 -14.26
N LYS A 29 10.63 -20.77 -14.07
CA LYS A 29 10.03 -21.58 -15.14
C LYS A 29 8.61 -21.13 -15.54
N ALA A 30 7.95 -20.29 -14.74
CA ALA A 30 6.69 -19.65 -15.14
C ALA A 30 6.94 -18.44 -16.06
N GLU A 31 8.01 -17.66 -15.83
CA GLU A 31 8.40 -16.57 -16.74
C GLU A 31 8.94 -17.09 -18.09
N GLU A 32 9.63 -18.23 -18.13
CA GLU A 32 9.99 -18.88 -19.41
C GLU A 32 8.75 -19.13 -20.28
N ILE A 33 7.64 -19.60 -19.68
CA ILE A 33 6.38 -19.87 -20.38
C ILE A 33 5.65 -18.57 -20.80
N LEU A 34 5.73 -17.51 -20.00
CA LEU A 34 5.13 -16.19 -20.31
C LEU A 34 5.94 -15.37 -21.32
N SER A 35 7.24 -15.67 -21.49
CA SER A 35 8.11 -15.02 -22.48
C SER A 35 8.19 -15.79 -23.81
N SER A 36 7.86 -17.08 -23.84
CA SER A 36 7.90 -17.93 -25.03
C SER A 36 6.64 -17.85 -25.90
N SER A 37 6.12 -16.65 -26.18
CA SER A 37 5.06 -16.46 -27.19
C SER A 37 5.64 -16.68 -28.59
N PRO A 38 5.16 -17.66 -29.38
CA PRO A 38 5.72 -17.94 -30.70
C PRO A 38 5.35 -16.82 -31.70
N HIS A 39 6.35 -16.34 -32.45
CA HIS A 39 6.09 -15.42 -33.57
C HIS A 39 5.20 -16.11 -34.62
N PRO A 40 4.04 -15.52 -35.00
CA PRO A 40 3.26 -16.03 -36.12
C PRO A 40 4.05 -15.83 -37.43
N SER A 41 4.26 -16.91 -38.17
CA SER A 41 4.89 -16.85 -39.49
C SER A 41 3.91 -16.31 -40.55
N PRO A 42 4.37 -15.55 -41.55
CA PRO A 42 3.48 -14.93 -42.53
C PRO A 42 3.15 -15.87 -43.69
N GLU A 43 1.87 -16.27 -43.81
CA GLU A 43 1.11 -16.72 -45.01
C GLU A 43 -0.19 -17.42 -44.52
N ARG A 44 -1.40 -17.27 -45.08
CA ARG A 44 -1.88 -16.84 -46.41
C ARG A 44 -3.24 -16.14 -46.31
N GLU A 45 -3.64 -15.45 -47.38
CA GLU A 45 -5.02 -14.96 -47.56
C GLU A 45 -6.02 -16.10 -47.79
N ASN A 46 -7.23 -16.00 -47.22
CA ASN A 46 -8.43 -16.60 -47.79
C ASN A 46 -9.69 -15.86 -47.28
N PRO A 47 -10.55 -15.27 -48.13
CA PRO A 47 -11.57 -14.33 -47.67
C PRO A 47 -12.96 -14.96 -47.50
N LEU A 48 -13.55 -14.91 -46.30
CA LEU A 48 -15.00 -15.10 -46.13
C LEU A 48 -15.59 -14.37 -44.90
N LYS A 49 -16.84 -13.92 -45.09
CA LYS A 49 -17.71 -13.19 -44.15
C LYS A 49 -18.03 -14.08 -42.92
N ARG A 50 -18.52 -13.59 -41.76
CA ARG A 50 -19.46 -12.47 -41.52
C ARG A 50 -19.55 -12.13 -40.02
N ARG A 51 -19.80 -10.84 -39.68
CA ARG A 51 -20.40 -10.30 -38.42
C ARG A 51 -20.27 -11.09 -37.10
N LEU A 52 -19.66 -10.47 -36.10
CA LEU A 52 -20.39 -9.85 -34.96
C LEU A 52 -19.47 -8.87 -34.21
N SER A 53 -19.99 -7.71 -33.83
CA SER A 53 -19.25 -6.66 -33.12
C SER A 53 -20.20 -5.87 -32.23
N SER A 54 -20.00 -5.92 -30.92
CA SER A 54 -20.82 -5.23 -29.92
C SER A 54 -19.93 -4.44 -28.95
N SER A 55 -19.71 -3.17 -29.26
CA SER A 55 -19.11 -2.22 -28.32
C SER A 55 -20.09 -1.94 -27.16
N PRO A 56 -19.61 -1.69 -25.93
CA PRO A 56 -20.46 -1.17 -24.86
C PRO A 56 -20.95 0.25 -25.18
N PRO A 57 -22.12 0.68 -24.66
CA PRO A 57 -22.72 1.96 -25.00
C PRO A 57 -22.04 3.14 -24.29
N SER A 58 -21.74 4.19 -25.06
CA SER A 58 -21.50 5.53 -24.51
C SER A 58 -22.82 6.15 -24.05
N VAL A 59 -22.87 6.65 -22.82
CA VAL A 59 -24.06 7.35 -22.29
C VAL A 59 -24.00 8.82 -22.66
N ASP A 60 -24.88 9.23 -23.57
CA ASP A 60 -25.11 10.63 -23.89
C ASP A 60 -25.89 11.32 -22.74
N LEU A 61 -25.57 12.58 -22.44
CA LEU A 61 -26.11 13.29 -21.26
C LEU A 61 -26.64 14.72 -21.53
N ASP A 62 -26.57 15.21 -22.75
CA ASP A 62 -27.07 16.55 -23.11
C ASP A 62 -28.54 16.50 -23.58
N ASN A 63 -29.49 16.51 -22.63
CA ASN A 63 -30.89 16.94 -22.82
C ASN A 63 -31.65 17.00 -21.47
N VAL A 64 -32.78 17.73 -21.41
CA VAL A 64 -33.71 17.87 -20.24
C VAL A 64 -33.14 18.75 -19.09
N VAL A 65 -33.75 19.87 -18.66
CA VAL A 65 -34.94 20.59 -19.14
C VAL A 65 -34.89 22.09 -18.76
N GLN A 66 -35.63 22.94 -19.46
CA GLN A 66 -36.03 24.27 -18.97
C GLN A 66 -37.35 24.16 -18.21
N ILE A 67 -37.54 24.89 -17.09
CA ILE A 67 -38.84 25.49 -16.71
C ILE A 67 -38.69 26.53 -15.57
N GLU A 68 -39.20 27.72 -15.89
CA GLU A 68 -39.89 28.78 -15.11
C GLU A 68 -39.62 29.07 -13.62
N ASN A 69 -39.62 30.37 -13.30
CA ASN A 69 -39.53 30.92 -11.94
C ASN A 69 -40.90 30.91 -11.23
N ILE A 70 -40.92 30.63 -9.93
CA ILE A 70 -41.99 31.09 -9.02
C ILE A 70 -41.36 31.76 -7.80
N THR A 71 -41.80 32.98 -7.50
CA THR A 71 -41.33 33.80 -6.37
C THR A 71 -42.35 33.84 -5.24
N THR A 72 -41.91 33.62 -3.99
CA THR A 72 -42.66 33.99 -2.77
C THR A 72 -41.70 34.50 -1.69
N GLU A 73 -42.19 35.40 -0.83
CA GLU A 73 -41.37 36.17 0.11
C GLU A 73 -41.54 35.77 1.58
N SER A 74 -40.50 36.06 2.38
CA SER A 74 -40.56 36.26 3.83
C SER A 74 -40.75 34.98 4.70
N LYS A 75 -40.50 34.99 6.02
CA LYS A 75 -40.31 36.12 6.95
C LYS A 75 -39.31 35.79 8.07
N THR A 76 -38.90 36.83 8.79
CA THR A 76 -37.93 36.82 9.90
C THR A 76 -38.44 36.17 11.19
N ALA A 77 -37.56 35.53 11.94
CA ALA A 77 -37.63 35.45 13.41
C ALA A 77 -36.21 35.41 14.02
N SER A 78 -36.01 36.05 15.17
CA SER A 78 -34.73 36.11 15.88
C SER A 78 -34.91 35.87 17.38
N VAL A 79 -34.03 35.10 18.00
CA VAL A 79 -33.88 35.05 19.48
C VAL A 79 -32.39 35.03 19.82
N ALA A 80 -31.98 35.76 20.84
CA ALA A 80 -30.63 35.79 21.39
C ALA A 80 -30.59 35.11 22.77
N GLY A 81 -29.41 34.61 23.18
CA GLY A 81 -29.25 33.92 24.47
C GLY A 81 -27.81 33.89 24.97
N HIS A 82 -27.51 34.79 25.91
CA HIS A 82 -26.42 34.82 26.91
C HIS A 82 -25.12 34.00 26.72
N ILE A 83 -23.99 34.69 26.84
CA ILE A 83 -22.67 34.14 27.21
C ILE A 83 -22.29 34.70 28.59
N LEU A 84 -21.66 33.89 29.44
CA LEU A 84 -21.01 34.28 30.70
C LEU A 84 -19.49 33.97 30.66
N SER A 85 -18.72 34.66 31.50
CA SER A 85 -17.25 34.60 31.63
C SER A 85 -16.84 35.17 33.01
N PRO A 86 -15.56 35.14 33.49
CA PRO A 86 -14.38 34.39 33.05
C PRO A 86 -14.17 33.14 33.98
N PRO A 87 -13.20 32.94 34.92
CA PRO A 87 -11.90 33.56 35.31
C PRO A 87 -10.64 32.71 34.93
N PRO A 88 -9.37 33.05 35.31
CA PRO A 88 -8.17 32.61 34.56
C PRO A 88 -6.96 32.03 35.35
N ALA A 89 -5.91 31.66 34.59
CA ALA A 89 -4.46 31.79 34.86
C ALA A 89 -3.72 30.98 35.94
N ALA A 90 -2.82 30.08 35.49
CA ALA A 90 -1.40 29.94 35.89
C ALA A 90 -0.66 29.26 34.72
N ALA A 91 0.51 29.65 34.18
CA ALA A 91 1.75 30.25 34.70
C ALA A 91 2.77 29.20 35.24
N GLY A 92 3.79 28.90 34.42
CA GLY A 92 4.93 28.03 34.75
C GLY A 92 5.96 28.03 33.61
N VAL A 93 7.26 28.14 33.92
CA VAL A 93 8.34 28.38 32.95
C VAL A 93 9.55 27.49 33.26
N ALA A 94 10.16 26.90 32.22
CA ALA A 94 11.54 26.38 32.22
C ALA A 94 12.06 26.28 30.77
N ASP A 95 13.36 26.50 30.57
CA ASP A 95 14.04 26.63 29.26
C ASP A 95 15.03 25.48 28.95
N LEU A 96 15.65 25.58 27.76
CA LEU A 96 16.91 24.96 27.30
C LEU A 96 16.81 23.57 26.60
N PRO A 97 17.79 23.20 25.73
CA PRO A 97 17.99 23.89 24.45
C PRO A 97 18.22 22.95 23.23
N LEU A 98 18.10 23.51 22.02
CA LEU A 98 18.37 22.81 20.75
C LEU A 98 19.87 22.68 20.44
N SER A 99 20.30 21.47 20.07
CA SER A 99 21.49 21.21 19.23
C SER A 99 21.43 19.79 18.64
N ALA A 100 22.04 19.46 17.51
CA ALA A 100 22.35 20.26 16.32
C ALA A 100 22.71 19.29 15.16
N PHE A 101 22.21 19.51 13.95
CA PHE A 101 22.81 18.97 12.73
C PHE A 101 22.69 19.96 11.57
N SER A 102 23.81 20.23 10.90
CA SER A 102 23.95 21.28 9.89
C SER A 102 23.88 20.70 8.48
N THR A 103 23.15 21.39 7.59
CA THR A 103 23.26 21.21 6.14
C THR A 103 24.34 22.14 5.57
N PRO A 104 25.14 21.69 4.59
CA PRO A 104 26.20 22.50 4.01
C PRO A 104 25.65 23.56 3.03
N PRO A 105 26.22 24.79 2.98
CA PRO A 105 25.71 25.86 2.13
C PRO A 105 26.16 25.72 0.66
N SER A 106 25.20 25.71 -0.26
CA SER A 106 25.48 25.93 -1.68
C SER A 106 25.69 27.43 -1.96
N LYS A 107 26.63 27.76 -2.85
CA LYS A 107 27.17 29.13 -2.99
C LYS A 107 26.35 29.99 -3.97
N HIS A 108 26.47 31.32 -3.78
CA HIS A 108 25.81 32.34 -4.60
C HIS A 108 25.96 32.13 -6.11
N HIS A 109 24.87 32.30 -6.85
CA HIS A 109 24.92 32.78 -8.24
C HIS A 109 24.50 34.24 -8.34
N ARG A 110 25.14 34.99 -9.25
CA ARG A 110 24.99 36.45 -9.38
C ARG A 110 23.59 36.84 -9.85
N ARG A 111 22.98 37.79 -9.14
CA ARG A 111 21.78 38.53 -9.58
C ARG A 111 22.17 39.47 -10.73
N VAL A 112 21.98 39.06 -11.97
CA VAL A 112 22.17 39.93 -13.15
C VAL A 112 20.85 40.61 -13.48
N SER A 113 20.76 41.91 -13.17
CA SER A 113 19.61 42.75 -13.52
C SER A 113 19.75 43.29 -14.94
N PHE A 114 18.83 42.91 -15.83
CA PHE A 114 18.64 43.59 -17.11
C PHE A 114 17.36 44.43 -17.08
N SER A 115 17.50 45.70 -17.45
CA SER A 115 16.41 46.66 -17.59
C SER A 115 16.52 47.35 -18.94
N SER A 116 15.53 47.16 -19.82
CA SER A 116 15.33 48.01 -21.00
C SER A 116 13.92 47.84 -21.57
N THR A 117 13.17 48.93 -21.50
CA THR A 117 12.16 49.47 -22.46
C THR A 117 11.50 48.56 -23.52
N PRO A 118 10.18 48.72 -23.76
CA PRO A 118 9.51 48.10 -24.90
C PRO A 118 9.91 48.77 -26.22
N GLY A 119 10.27 47.97 -27.22
CA GLY A 119 10.48 48.40 -28.60
C GLY A 119 9.67 47.53 -29.55
N SER A 120 8.93 48.13 -30.46
CA SER A 120 8.29 47.42 -31.57
C SER A 120 9.28 47.20 -32.70
N GLU A 121 9.31 46.01 -33.31
CA GLU A 121 9.29 45.89 -34.78
C GLU A 121 9.05 44.46 -35.31
N LYS A 122 8.38 44.41 -36.46
CA LYS A 122 8.48 43.47 -37.59
C LYS A 122 8.92 42.02 -37.28
N GLY A 123 7.99 41.08 -37.44
CA GLY A 123 8.27 39.64 -37.38
C GLY A 123 9.19 39.15 -38.51
N SER A 124 10.27 38.46 -38.14
CA SER A 124 11.10 37.69 -39.08
C SER A 124 10.43 36.34 -39.41
N PRO A 125 10.51 35.85 -40.67
CA PRO A 125 10.01 34.52 -41.00
C PRO A 125 10.84 33.45 -40.29
N ARG A 126 10.18 32.56 -39.55
CA ARG A 126 10.86 31.39 -38.93
C ARG A 126 11.43 30.51 -40.05
N SER A 127 12.77 30.51 -40.19
CA SER A 127 13.47 29.59 -41.07
C SER A 127 13.15 28.14 -40.65
N LYS A 128 12.55 27.36 -41.54
CA LYS A 128 12.32 25.93 -41.30
C LYS A 128 13.67 25.21 -41.34
N THR A 129 14.27 25.00 -40.17
CA THR A 129 15.53 24.26 -40.01
C THR A 129 15.33 22.82 -40.48
N THR A 130 15.70 22.54 -41.71
CA THR A 130 15.59 21.22 -42.34
C THR A 130 16.65 20.31 -41.74
N VAL A 131 16.26 19.55 -40.71
CA VAL A 131 17.12 18.54 -40.10
C VAL A 131 17.48 17.51 -41.17
N SER A 132 18.77 17.38 -41.47
CA SER A 132 19.25 16.44 -42.48
C SER A 132 18.80 15.01 -42.17
N PRO A 133 18.30 14.24 -43.16
CA PRO A 133 17.96 12.82 -42.98
C PRO A 133 19.12 12.00 -42.40
N PHE A 134 20.38 12.38 -42.69
CA PHE A 134 21.58 11.75 -42.14
C PHE A 134 21.72 11.98 -40.63
N ALA A 135 21.39 13.19 -40.15
CA ALA A 135 21.38 13.49 -38.72
C ALA A 135 20.24 12.77 -37.99
N LEU A 136 19.10 12.55 -38.66
CA LEU A 136 18.02 11.71 -38.16
C LEU A 136 18.45 10.24 -38.05
N GLY A 137 19.15 9.71 -39.07
CA GLY A 137 19.68 8.35 -39.06
C GLY A 137 20.62 8.07 -37.89
N ILE A 138 21.59 8.95 -37.65
CA ILE A 138 22.53 8.83 -36.51
C ILE A 138 21.82 8.93 -35.17
N ALA A 139 20.77 9.75 -35.05
CA ALA A 139 19.96 9.82 -33.83
C ALA A 139 19.21 8.50 -33.58
N ASN A 140 18.52 7.98 -34.60
CA ASN A 140 17.77 6.72 -34.52
C ASN A 140 18.69 5.53 -34.19
N GLU A 141 19.88 5.46 -34.80
CA GLU A 141 20.86 4.41 -34.52
C GLU A 141 21.33 4.42 -33.06
N ARG A 142 21.63 5.60 -32.50
CA ARG A 142 21.98 5.76 -31.08
C ARG A 142 20.82 5.41 -30.14
N ILE A 143 19.58 5.72 -30.53
CA ILE A 143 18.38 5.37 -29.77
C ILE A 143 18.20 3.84 -29.72
N GLU A 144 18.33 3.15 -30.85
CA GLU A 144 18.22 1.67 -30.88
C GLU A 144 19.40 0.98 -30.20
N GLN A 145 20.62 1.52 -30.30
CA GLN A 145 21.77 1.04 -29.51
C GLN A 145 21.51 1.17 -28.00
N SER A 146 20.97 2.31 -27.53
CA SER A 146 20.61 2.53 -26.13
C SER A 146 19.51 1.59 -25.64
N LYS A 147 18.43 1.40 -26.43
CA LYS A 147 17.37 0.42 -26.15
C LYS A 147 17.93 -1.00 -26.09
N LEU A 148 18.80 -1.37 -27.02
CA LEU A 148 19.44 -2.68 -27.09
C LEU A 148 20.37 -2.94 -25.90
N GLU A 149 21.16 -1.95 -25.48
CA GLU A 149 21.97 -2.05 -24.26
C GLU A 149 21.09 -2.23 -23.02
N ARG A 150 20.03 -1.43 -22.85
CA ARG A 150 19.11 -1.57 -21.72
C ARG A 150 18.45 -2.95 -21.70
N ARG A 151 18.03 -3.48 -22.85
CA ARG A 151 17.53 -4.86 -23.00
C ARG A 151 18.59 -5.92 -22.67
N LYS A 152 19.83 -5.76 -23.14
CA LYS A 152 20.93 -6.70 -22.82
C LYS A 152 21.27 -6.71 -21.33
N ARG A 153 21.34 -5.55 -20.68
CA ARG A 153 21.57 -5.42 -19.23
C ARG A 153 20.41 -6.03 -18.42
N LEU A 154 19.18 -5.91 -18.92
CA LEU A 154 17.98 -6.51 -18.33
C LEU A 154 17.99 -8.03 -18.44
N GLN A 155 18.23 -8.57 -19.64
CA GLN A 155 18.29 -10.01 -19.89
C GLN A 155 19.41 -10.67 -19.10
N ALA A 156 20.64 -10.15 -19.19
CA ALA A 156 21.78 -10.67 -18.44
C ALA A 156 21.61 -10.52 -16.91
N PHE A 157 20.73 -9.64 -16.44
CA PHE A 157 20.34 -9.63 -15.03
C PHE A 157 19.41 -10.81 -14.71
N THR A 158 18.35 -11.04 -15.50
CA THR A 158 17.41 -12.15 -15.32
C THR A 158 18.11 -13.51 -15.42
N ASP A 159 18.99 -13.70 -16.40
CA ASP A 159 19.74 -14.95 -16.62
C ASP A 159 20.61 -15.32 -15.39
N ASN A 160 21.15 -14.32 -14.70
CA ASN A 160 22.00 -14.51 -13.51
C ASN A 160 21.21 -14.45 -12.18
N LEU A 161 19.92 -14.13 -12.19
CA LEU A 161 19.11 -13.98 -10.98
C LEU A 161 19.10 -15.26 -10.11
N PRO A 162 18.95 -16.49 -10.65
CA PRO A 162 19.02 -17.72 -9.85
C PRO A 162 20.33 -17.87 -9.05
N GLN A 163 21.45 -17.50 -9.67
CA GLN A 163 22.78 -17.61 -9.06
C GLN A 163 22.99 -16.53 -7.98
N ARG A 164 22.41 -15.33 -8.17
CA ARG A 164 22.42 -14.26 -7.16
C ARG A 164 21.56 -14.63 -5.93
N ILE A 165 20.45 -15.34 -6.12
CA ILE A 165 19.65 -15.89 -5.02
C ILE A 165 20.45 -16.96 -4.27
N GLU A 166 21.01 -17.95 -4.96
CA GLU A 166 21.79 -19.05 -4.32
C GLU A 166 23.00 -18.51 -3.53
N ALA A 167 23.65 -17.45 -4.01
CA ALA A 167 24.67 -16.72 -3.26
C ALA A 167 24.09 -16.01 -2.03
N PHE A 168 22.93 -15.36 -2.15
CA PHE A 168 22.26 -14.65 -1.05
C PHE A 168 21.72 -15.61 0.04
N GLU A 169 21.11 -16.73 -0.33
CA GLU A 169 20.72 -17.80 0.61
C GLU A 169 21.91 -18.28 1.44
N LYS A 170 23.07 -18.47 0.78
CA LYS A 170 24.32 -18.85 1.44
C LYS A 170 24.90 -17.74 2.33
N ASP A 171 24.77 -16.48 1.92
CA ASP A 171 25.20 -15.33 2.73
C ASP A 171 24.24 -15.05 3.92
N LEU A 172 22.98 -15.49 3.85
CA LEU A 172 22.02 -15.42 4.95
C LEU A 172 22.24 -16.52 6.02
N GLN A 173 22.82 -17.67 5.67
CA GLN A 173 22.99 -18.78 6.64
C GLN A 173 23.73 -18.33 7.92
N PRO A 174 24.85 -17.59 7.88
CA PRO A 174 25.52 -17.09 9.09
C PRO A 174 24.65 -16.10 9.91
N LEU A 175 23.73 -15.38 9.27
CA LEU A 175 22.80 -14.49 9.97
C LEU A 175 21.75 -15.30 10.75
N GLY A 176 21.22 -16.38 10.17
CA GLY A 176 20.34 -17.31 10.85
C GLY A 176 21.03 -18.04 12.02
N GLU A 177 22.25 -18.53 11.81
CA GLU A 177 23.05 -19.16 12.87
C GLU A 177 23.34 -18.19 14.02
N LEU A 178 23.78 -16.96 13.73
CA LEU A 178 24.06 -15.95 14.74
C LEU A 178 22.79 -15.44 15.45
N ALA A 179 21.66 -15.35 14.75
CA ALA A 179 20.37 -15.00 15.34
C ALA A 179 19.87 -16.09 16.30
N LYS A 180 20.17 -17.37 16.01
CA LYS A 180 19.87 -18.48 16.93
C LYS A 180 20.64 -18.33 18.24
N GLU A 181 21.93 -18.02 18.16
CA GLU A 181 22.78 -17.83 19.35
C GLU A 181 22.37 -16.61 20.17
N TYR A 182 22.08 -15.47 19.51
CA TYR A 182 21.52 -14.28 20.17
C TYR A 182 20.21 -14.61 20.92
N TRP A 183 19.32 -15.36 20.29
CA TRP A 183 18.05 -15.74 20.88
C TRP A 183 18.19 -16.66 22.10
N VAL A 184 19.10 -17.66 22.05
CA VAL A 184 19.34 -18.56 23.19
C VAL A 184 19.80 -17.78 24.42
N LEU A 185 20.62 -16.75 24.21
CA LEU A 185 21.06 -15.83 25.26
C LEU A 185 19.91 -14.96 25.77
N ARG A 186 19.10 -14.35 24.89
CA ARG A 186 17.88 -13.59 25.27
C ARG A 186 16.88 -14.43 26.09
N LYS A 187 16.69 -15.70 25.76
CA LYS A 187 15.83 -16.60 26.55
C LYS A 187 16.43 -16.89 27.93
N ARG A 188 17.75 -17.07 28.02
CA ARG A 188 18.45 -17.23 29.31
C ARG A 188 18.37 -15.98 30.17
N GLU A 189 18.57 -14.80 29.60
CA GLU A 189 18.40 -13.49 30.24
C GLU A 189 17.00 -13.34 30.87
N ASN A 190 15.94 -13.62 30.10
CA ASN A 190 14.57 -13.59 30.58
C ASN A 190 14.30 -14.60 31.72
N ILE A 191 14.87 -15.80 31.64
CA ILE A 191 14.76 -16.82 32.70
C ILE A 191 15.49 -16.40 33.99
N ILE A 192 16.64 -15.74 33.88
CA ILE A 192 17.40 -15.22 35.03
C ILE A 192 16.63 -14.06 35.68
N ASN A 193 16.16 -13.10 34.88
CA ASN A 193 15.34 -11.98 35.35
C ASN A 193 14.06 -12.46 36.05
N GLY A 194 13.36 -13.46 35.50
CA GLY A 194 12.19 -14.07 36.14
C GLY A 194 12.51 -14.61 37.54
N LYS A 195 13.61 -15.36 37.70
CA LYS A 195 14.03 -15.88 39.01
C LYS A 195 14.42 -14.79 40.00
N ILE A 196 15.06 -13.70 39.54
CA ILE A 196 15.39 -12.55 40.40
C ILE A 196 14.09 -11.92 40.93
N ILE A 197 13.09 -11.72 40.06
CA ILE A 197 11.78 -11.19 40.45
C ILE A 197 11.05 -12.14 41.41
N ASP A 198 11.05 -13.44 41.14
CA ASP A 198 10.42 -14.45 42.00
C ASP A 198 11.06 -14.45 43.41
N LEU A 199 12.39 -14.43 43.49
CA LEU A 199 13.12 -14.40 44.77
C LEU A 199 12.93 -13.07 45.52
N GLN A 200 12.88 -11.93 44.82
CA GLN A 200 12.57 -10.62 45.40
C GLN A 200 11.12 -10.52 45.90
N GLY A 201 10.21 -11.33 45.35
CA GLY A 201 8.83 -11.47 45.82
C GLY A 201 8.68 -12.25 47.13
N ILE A 202 9.69 -13.04 47.53
CA ILE A 202 9.68 -13.77 48.80
C ILE A 202 10.01 -12.82 49.94
N SER A 203 9.17 -12.83 50.99
CA SER A 203 9.46 -12.16 52.27
C SER A 203 9.91 -13.20 53.31
N PRO A 204 11.21 -13.56 53.36
CA PRO A 204 11.72 -14.57 54.29
C PRO A 204 11.52 -14.13 55.75
N THR A 205 11.09 -15.07 56.59
CA THR A 205 10.73 -14.83 57.98
C THR A 205 11.91 -14.95 58.93
N GLU A 206 12.91 -15.76 58.59
CA GLU A 206 14.11 -15.95 59.41
C GLU A 206 15.35 -15.26 58.82
N SER A 207 16.27 -14.87 59.71
CA SER A 207 17.53 -14.20 59.32
C SER A 207 18.49 -15.07 58.50
N THR A 208 18.28 -16.39 58.53
CA THR A 208 19.05 -17.39 57.77
C THR A 208 18.52 -17.47 56.34
N GLU A 209 17.21 -17.73 56.18
CA GLU A 209 16.49 -17.71 54.90
C GLU A 209 16.80 -16.44 54.12
N LYS A 210 16.74 -15.28 54.79
CA LYS A 210 17.04 -13.99 54.16
C LYS A 210 18.44 -13.91 53.54
N ARG A 211 19.47 -14.40 54.23
CA ARG A 211 20.84 -14.41 53.71
C ARG A 211 21.02 -15.38 52.55
N GLU A 212 20.30 -16.50 52.56
CA GLU A 212 20.32 -17.49 51.48
C GLU A 212 19.67 -16.90 50.23
N THR A 213 18.49 -16.26 50.35
CA THR A 213 17.84 -15.51 49.26
C THR A 213 18.71 -14.36 48.74
N GLU A 214 19.32 -13.55 49.60
CA GLU A 214 20.25 -12.47 49.21
C GLU A 214 21.47 -13.02 48.43
N THR A 215 21.99 -14.19 48.84
CA THR A 215 23.12 -14.85 48.17
C THR A 215 22.73 -15.43 46.80
N GLU A 216 21.53 -16.00 46.68
CA GLU A 216 21.05 -16.55 45.41
C GLU A 216 20.64 -15.45 44.40
N ILE A 217 20.08 -14.32 44.86
CA ILE A 217 19.85 -13.13 44.03
C ILE A 217 21.18 -12.61 43.49
N ALA A 218 22.19 -12.37 44.33
CA ALA A 218 23.49 -11.85 43.89
C ALA A 218 24.21 -12.79 42.89
N LYS A 219 24.00 -14.11 43.02
CA LYS A 219 24.46 -15.11 42.05
C LYS A 219 23.74 -14.98 40.69
N PHE A 220 22.42 -14.80 40.68
CA PHE A 220 21.67 -14.59 39.44
C PHE A 220 21.95 -13.23 38.81
N GLU A 221 22.14 -12.16 39.58
CA GLU A 221 22.58 -10.85 39.08
C GLU A 221 23.95 -10.96 38.39
N SER A 222 24.90 -11.72 38.97
CA SER A 222 26.20 -11.97 38.33
C SER A 222 26.10 -12.87 37.10
N GLU A 223 25.14 -13.78 37.01
CA GLU A 223 24.87 -14.56 35.78
C GLU A 223 24.24 -13.66 34.71
N LEU A 224 23.34 -12.76 35.09
CA LEU A 224 22.68 -11.80 34.20
C LEU A 224 23.70 -10.85 33.56
N GLU A 225 24.59 -10.23 34.35
CA GLU A 225 25.60 -9.28 33.84
C GLU A 225 26.57 -9.94 32.83
N LEU A 226 26.78 -11.26 32.90
CA LEU A 226 27.52 -12.02 31.90
C LEU A 226 26.69 -12.29 30.64
N VAL A 227 25.43 -12.69 30.79
CA VAL A 227 24.53 -12.95 29.66
C VAL A 227 24.22 -11.66 28.88
N GLU A 228 23.98 -10.53 29.54
CA GLU A 228 23.79 -9.22 28.90
C GLU A 228 24.98 -8.81 28.02
N LYS A 229 26.21 -9.07 28.48
CA LYS A 229 27.44 -8.81 27.70
C LYS A 229 27.52 -9.71 26.46
N GLU A 230 27.11 -10.97 26.57
CA GLU A 230 27.05 -11.89 25.42
C GLU A 230 25.92 -11.52 24.45
N VAL A 231 24.72 -11.19 24.95
CA VAL A 231 23.58 -10.66 24.16
C VAL A 231 24.02 -9.45 23.35
N LYS A 232 24.60 -8.43 23.99
CA LYS A 232 25.07 -7.22 23.33
C LYS A 232 26.12 -7.51 22.26
N LYS A 233 27.11 -8.35 22.55
CA LYS A 233 28.15 -8.74 21.59
C LYS A 233 27.57 -9.47 20.37
N LYS A 234 26.52 -10.29 20.56
CA LYS A 234 25.81 -10.95 19.46
C LYS A 234 24.92 -9.98 18.69
N GLU A 235 24.33 -8.98 19.34
CA GLU A 235 23.57 -7.91 18.70
C GLU A 235 24.46 -7.02 17.81
N GLU A 236 25.64 -6.65 18.29
CA GLU A 236 26.66 -5.91 17.51
C GLU A 236 27.05 -6.71 16.26
N ALA A 237 27.39 -7.99 16.41
CA ALA A 237 27.75 -8.86 15.30
C ALA A 237 26.59 -9.11 14.30
N LEU A 238 25.33 -9.18 14.76
CA LEU A 238 24.15 -9.24 13.89
C LEU A 238 23.98 -7.96 13.07
N ASN A 239 24.20 -6.81 13.68
CA ASN A 239 24.12 -5.51 12.99
C ASN A 239 25.26 -5.34 11.96
N ASP A 240 26.46 -5.79 12.27
CA ASP A 240 27.61 -5.78 11.33
C ASP A 240 27.35 -6.68 10.11
N LEU A 241 26.93 -7.93 10.32
CA LEU A 241 26.64 -8.87 9.23
C LEU A 241 25.46 -8.38 8.36
N ARG A 242 24.43 -7.80 8.97
CA ARG A 242 23.32 -7.13 8.27
C ARG A 242 23.82 -5.92 7.46
N ALA A 243 24.75 -5.13 7.98
CA ALA A 243 25.36 -4.03 7.23
C ALA A 243 26.22 -4.53 6.04
N GLU A 244 26.90 -5.68 6.18
CA GLU A 244 27.60 -6.33 5.07
C GLU A 244 26.62 -6.81 4.00
N LEU A 245 25.53 -7.49 4.36
CA LEU A 245 24.49 -7.93 3.43
C LEU A 245 23.87 -6.77 2.66
N LEU A 246 23.48 -5.68 3.34
CA LEU A 246 22.96 -4.46 2.72
C LEU A 246 23.95 -3.85 1.72
N LYS A 247 25.25 -3.88 2.03
CA LYS A 247 26.34 -3.38 1.18
C LYS A 247 26.65 -4.31 0.00
N LYS A 248 26.48 -5.62 0.16
CA LYS A 248 26.72 -6.66 -0.85
C LYS A 248 25.56 -6.77 -1.85
N PHE A 249 24.34 -6.44 -1.42
CA PHE A 249 23.10 -6.56 -2.20
C PHE A 249 22.28 -5.25 -2.27
N PRO A 250 22.89 -4.09 -2.64
CA PRO A 250 22.18 -2.80 -2.64
C PRO A 250 21.02 -2.76 -3.66
N ASP A 251 21.11 -3.53 -4.74
CA ASP A 251 20.09 -3.65 -5.80
C ASP A 251 18.72 -4.11 -5.30
N LEU A 252 18.65 -4.69 -4.09
CA LEU A 252 17.48 -5.39 -3.57
C LEU A 252 16.62 -4.51 -2.63
N ASN A 253 17.12 -3.31 -2.28
CA ASN A 253 16.41 -2.30 -1.47
C ASN A 253 15.79 -2.89 -0.19
N PHE A 254 16.59 -3.67 0.54
CA PHE A 254 16.27 -4.12 1.90
C PHE A 254 16.27 -2.94 2.86
N GLU A 255 15.28 -2.89 3.73
CA GLU A 255 15.20 -1.89 4.79
C GLU A 255 15.82 -2.40 6.10
N LYS A 256 15.90 -1.53 7.10
CA LYS A 256 16.37 -1.96 8.42
C LYS A 256 15.43 -3.00 9.01
N ASP A 257 14.12 -2.80 8.88
CA ASP A 257 13.14 -3.55 9.66
C ASP A 257 12.70 -4.86 9.01
N ASP A 258 13.13 -5.12 7.77
CA ASP A 258 13.08 -6.43 7.09
C ASP A 258 13.77 -7.56 7.89
N PHE A 259 14.69 -7.20 8.80
CA PHE A 259 15.37 -8.12 9.70
C PHE A 259 14.79 -8.14 11.13
N SER A 260 13.83 -7.27 11.45
CA SER A 260 13.33 -7.08 12.82
C SER A 260 12.56 -8.30 13.36
N SER A 261 11.96 -9.09 12.48
CA SER A 261 11.20 -10.31 12.82
C SER A 261 12.06 -11.40 13.48
N TYR A 262 13.36 -11.48 13.17
CA TYR A 262 14.30 -12.42 13.81
C TYR A 262 14.41 -12.23 15.33
N TYR A 263 14.10 -11.03 15.84
CA TYR A 263 14.29 -10.65 17.25
C TYR A 263 13.04 -10.89 18.12
N ARG A 264 11.87 -11.15 17.54
CA ARG A 264 10.57 -11.17 18.27
C ARG A 264 10.15 -12.53 18.83
N ALA A 265 10.82 -13.63 18.47
CA ALA A 265 10.38 -15.00 18.75
C ALA A 265 10.66 -15.50 20.20
N SER A 266 10.60 -14.65 21.23
CA SER A 266 11.20 -14.88 22.56
C SER A 266 10.74 -16.16 23.31
N ASN A 267 9.55 -16.69 23.03
CA ASN A 267 8.94 -17.78 23.79
C ASN A 267 8.92 -19.15 23.09
N THR A 268 9.40 -19.29 21.85
CA THR A 268 9.27 -20.52 21.06
C THR A 268 10.27 -21.62 21.46
N SER A 269 10.15 -22.81 20.84
CA SER A 269 11.12 -23.92 20.96
C SER A 269 12.13 -23.93 19.82
N ASP A 270 13.27 -24.58 20.03
CA ASP A 270 14.39 -24.71 19.08
C ASP A 270 13.98 -25.21 17.69
N GLU A 271 12.99 -26.10 17.61
CA GLU A 271 12.45 -26.63 16.36
C GLU A 271 11.62 -25.57 15.61
N HIS A 272 10.76 -24.83 16.33
CA HIS A 272 10.01 -23.71 15.77
C HIS A 272 10.93 -22.55 15.35
N LEU A 273 12.03 -22.30 16.06
CA LEU A 273 13.03 -21.30 15.66
C LEU A 273 13.73 -21.67 14.36
N LYS A 274 14.10 -22.94 14.19
CA LYS A 274 14.66 -23.42 12.91
C LYS A 274 13.65 -23.23 11.78
N LEU A 275 12.38 -23.53 12.01
CA LEU A 275 11.31 -23.28 11.03
C LEU A 275 11.17 -21.78 10.71
N LEU A 276 11.08 -20.92 11.73
CA LEU A 276 11.00 -19.47 11.55
C LEU A 276 12.21 -18.92 10.79
N GLN A 277 13.42 -19.41 11.05
CA GLN A 277 14.63 -19.01 10.32
C GLN A 277 14.61 -19.46 8.85
N GLU A 278 14.14 -20.69 8.56
CA GLU A 278 13.95 -21.15 7.18
C GLU A 278 12.91 -20.29 6.45
N MET A 279 11.78 -19.97 7.09
CA MET A 279 10.74 -19.09 6.55
C MET A 279 11.23 -17.65 6.31
N LEU A 280 11.96 -17.05 7.27
CA LEU A 280 12.50 -15.70 7.14
C LEU A 280 13.56 -15.59 6.02
N CYS A 281 14.36 -16.63 5.81
CA CYS A 281 15.28 -16.67 4.67
C CYS A 281 14.52 -16.78 3.34
N GLU A 282 13.48 -17.60 3.27
CA GLU A 282 12.60 -17.72 2.09
C GLU A 282 11.86 -16.40 1.80
N GLN A 283 11.37 -15.69 2.81
CA GLN A 283 10.79 -14.34 2.69
C GLN A 283 11.77 -13.32 2.12
N LEU A 284 12.98 -13.22 2.67
CA LEU A 284 13.99 -12.29 2.17
C LEU A 284 14.37 -12.61 0.71
N ALA A 285 14.53 -13.88 0.36
CA ALA A 285 14.82 -14.32 -1.00
C ALA A 285 13.67 -14.01 -1.98
N ASN A 286 12.42 -14.33 -1.61
CA ASN A 286 11.24 -14.07 -2.44
C ASN A 286 11.02 -12.56 -2.62
N LYS A 287 11.09 -11.75 -1.55
CA LYS A 287 10.98 -10.28 -1.59
C LYS A 287 11.97 -9.65 -2.59
N CYS A 288 13.20 -10.17 -2.67
CA CYS A 288 14.20 -9.73 -3.65
C CYS A 288 13.81 -10.04 -5.09
N VAL A 289 13.41 -11.29 -5.37
CA VAL A 289 13.01 -11.73 -6.70
C VAL A 289 11.77 -10.95 -7.14
N ASN A 290 10.76 -10.92 -6.29
CA ASN A 290 9.46 -10.31 -6.52
C ASN A 290 9.56 -8.81 -6.80
N ARG A 291 10.14 -8.01 -5.88
CA ARG A 291 10.34 -6.56 -6.09
C ARG A 291 11.12 -6.28 -7.38
N ARG A 292 12.07 -7.15 -7.74
CA ARG A 292 12.88 -6.99 -8.94
C ARG A 292 12.14 -7.33 -10.22
N LEU A 293 11.44 -8.46 -10.29
CA LEU A 293 10.59 -8.82 -11.44
C LEU A 293 9.46 -7.81 -11.63
N PHE A 294 8.86 -7.34 -10.53
CA PHE A 294 7.88 -6.26 -10.53
C PHE A 294 8.47 -4.96 -11.11
N LEU A 295 9.67 -4.54 -10.68
CA LEU A 295 10.36 -3.38 -11.26
C LEU A 295 10.66 -3.54 -12.75
N VAL A 296 11.01 -4.75 -13.20
CA VAL A 296 11.16 -5.06 -14.64
C VAL A 296 9.83 -4.88 -15.39
N ARG A 297 8.70 -5.31 -14.80
CA ARG A 297 7.36 -5.10 -15.38
C ARG A 297 7.01 -3.61 -15.45
N VAL A 298 7.13 -2.86 -14.35
CA VAL A 298 6.87 -1.40 -14.32
C VAL A 298 7.69 -0.67 -15.41
N VAL A 299 8.96 -1.03 -15.60
CA VAL A 299 9.78 -0.43 -16.67
C VAL A 299 9.27 -0.77 -18.08
N LYS A 300 8.81 -2.01 -18.33
CA LYS A 300 8.22 -2.39 -19.63
C LYS A 300 6.91 -1.63 -19.88
N ASP A 301 6.05 -1.55 -18.87
CA ASP A 301 4.71 -0.97 -18.97
C ASP A 301 4.77 0.55 -19.17
N ILE A 302 5.64 1.24 -18.42
CA ILE A 302 5.84 2.70 -18.58
C ILE A 302 6.52 3.04 -19.91
N GLU A 303 7.44 2.22 -20.45
CA GLU A 303 7.96 2.43 -21.82
C GLU A 303 6.87 2.21 -22.89
N LYS A 304 6.02 1.19 -22.72
CA LYS A 304 4.96 0.85 -23.68
C LYS A 304 3.88 1.94 -23.77
N HIS A 305 3.45 2.47 -22.63
CA HIS A 305 2.35 3.46 -22.55
C HIS A 305 2.84 4.90 -22.33
N LYS A 306 4.13 5.14 -22.54
CA LYS A 306 4.81 6.43 -22.33
C LYS A 306 4.10 7.61 -22.99
N GLU A 307 3.61 7.42 -24.22
CA GLU A 307 2.93 8.46 -25.00
C GLU A 307 1.61 8.89 -24.33
N ASP A 308 0.78 7.93 -23.93
CA ASP A 308 -0.53 8.19 -23.32
C ASP A 308 -0.40 8.74 -21.90
N ILE A 309 0.60 8.30 -21.14
CA ILE A 309 0.95 8.87 -19.83
C ILE A 309 1.39 10.34 -19.98
N VAL A 310 2.29 10.64 -20.92
CA VAL A 310 2.75 12.02 -21.14
C VAL A 310 1.62 12.92 -21.65
N LYS A 311 0.80 12.47 -22.61
CA LYS A 311 -0.39 13.20 -23.06
C LYS A 311 -1.38 13.45 -21.93
N GLY A 312 -1.65 12.42 -21.12
CA GLY A 312 -2.59 12.50 -20.00
C GLY A 312 -2.15 13.49 -18.94
N PHE A 313 -0.92 13.39 -18.44
CA PHE A 313 -0.49 14.07 -17.22
C PHE A 313 0.36 15.34 -17.45
N TYR A 314 1.08 15.47 -18.57
CA TYR A 314 1.96 16.63 -18.80
C TYR A 314 1.22 17.87 -19.36
N ARG A 315 -0.03 17.71 -19.82
CA ARG A 315 -0.99 18.77 -20.23
C ARG A 315 -0.42 19.84 -21.20
N LYS A 316 0.55 19.46 -22.03
CA LYS A 316 1.16 20.27 -23.10
C LYS A 316 1.30 19.40 -24.34
N ASP A 317 1.23 20.02 -25.52
CA ASP A 317 1.54 19.34 -26.78
C ASP A 317 3.01 18.91 -26.80
N VAL A 318 3.23 17.60 -26.80
CA VAL A 318 4.55 16.95 -26.87
C VAL A 318 4.70 16.35 -28.26
N ASP A 319 5.70 16.81 -29.02
CA ASP A 319 6.07 16.17 -30.28
C ASP A 319 6.88 14.89 -30.05
N VAL A 320 6.98 14.03 -31.06
CA VAL A 320 7.65 12.71 -30.94
C VAL A 320 9.10 12.84 -30.46
N LYS A 321 9.81 13.90 -30.87
CA LYS A 321 11.19 14.17 -30.44
C LYS A 321 11.26 14.54 -28.96
N THR A 322 10.33 15.35 -28.49
CA THR A 322 10.19 15.68 -27.06
C THR A 322 9.85 14.43 -26.25
N LEU A 323 9.02 13.53 -26.78
CA LEU A 323 8.72 12.23 -26.14
C LEU A 323 9.94 11.30 -26.09
N GLU A 324 10.82 11.33 -27.09
CA GLU A 324 12.10 10.59 -27.09
C GLU A 324 13.09 11.17 -26.08
N GLU A 325 13.18 12.50 -25.94
CA GLU A 325 14.03 13.17 -24.94
C GLU A 325 13.58 12.96 -23.49
N ILE A 326 12.35 12.49 -23.25
CA ILE A 326 11.84 12.21 -21.91
C ILE A 326 12.40 10.87 -21.39
N SER A 327 13.04 10.90 -20.23
CA SER A 327 13.41 9.72 -19.44
C SER A 327 12.50 9.59 -18.22
N PHE A 328 12.41 8.41 -17.61
CA PHE A 328 11.71 8.24 -16.32
C PHE A 328 12.53 7.42 -15.32
N ASN A 329 12.27 7.67 -14.04
CA ASN A 329 12.84 6.95 -12.91
C ASN A 329 11.72 6.33 -12.05
N PRO A 330 11.62 4.99 -11.96
CA PRO A 330 10.73 4.32 -11.03
C PRO A 330 11.35 4.25 -9.62
N VAL A 331 10.61 4.71 -8.62
CA VAL A 331 10.96 4.65 -7.20
C VAL A 331 9.91 3.77 -6.51
N LEU A 332 10.31 2.56 -6.10
CA LEU A 332 9.46 1.66 -5.34
C LEU A 332 9.12 2.27 -3.98
N SER A 333 7.90 2.07 -3.49
CA SER A 333 7.56 2.39 -2.10
C SER A 333 8.16 1.36 -1.13
N SER A 334 8.40 1.78 0.11
CA SER A 334 8.70 0.91 1.24
C SER A 334 7.49 0.09 1.71
N ALA A 335 6.29 0.54 1.35
CA ALA A 335 4.99 0.05 1.82
C ALA A 335 4.71 -1.44 1.54
N GLU A 336 3.64 -1.90 2.19
CA GLU A 336 2.95 -3.19 1.99
C GLU A 336 2.92 -3.65 0.53
N THR A 337 3.20 -4.94 0.32
CA THR A 337 3.18 -5.56 -1.01
C THR A 337 2.12 -6.64 -1.12
N HIS A 338 1.70 -6.93 -2.36
CA HIS A 338 0.71 -7.94 -2.68
C HIS A 338 1.17 -8.81 -3.87
N ASN A 339 0.53 -9.97 -4.07
CA ASN A 339 0.55 -10.71 -5.33
C ASN A 339 1.95 -11.05 -5.91
N ARG A 340 2.94 -11.32 -5.05
CA ARG A 340 4.39 -11.42 -5.33
C ARG A 340 5.05 -10.05 -5.49
N GLY A 341 5.13 -9.31 -4.39
CA GLY A 341 5.95 -8.09 -4.23
C GLY A 341 5.51 -6.90 -5.10
N GLU A 342 4.26 -6.90 -5.57
CA GLU A 342 3.67 -5.78 -6.28
C GLU A 342 3.39 -4.63 -5.31
N VAL A 343 3.79 -3.41 -5.65
CA VAL A 343 3.64 -2.23 -4.77
C VAL A 343 3.34 -0.96 -5.56
N ALA A 344 2.66 0.01 -4.92
CA ALA A 344 2.56 1.36 -5.46
C ALA A 344 3.96 1.95 -5.72
N THR A 345 4.21 2.43 -6.94
CA THR A 345 5.53 2.87 -7.39
C THR A 345 5.45 4.30 -7.90
N ARG A 346 6.27 5.21 -7.36
CA ARG A 346 6.34 6.60 -7.83
C ARG A 346 7.17 6.64 -9.13
N ILE A 347 6.63 7.23 -10.18
CA ILE A 347 7.31 7.38 -11.48
C ILE A 347 7.59 8.87 -11.71
N GLU A 348 8.87 9.22 -11.75
CA GLU A 348 9.35 10.58 -11.98
C GLU A 348 9.74 10.74 -13.46
N PHE A 349 9.14 11.67 -14.18
CA PHE A 349 9.44 11.94 -15.59
C PHE A 349 10.34 13.17 -15.74
N PHE A 350 11.41 13.05 -16.51
CA PHE A 350 12.43 14.08 -16.71
C PHE A 350 12.66 14.35 -18.20
N GLN A 351 13.03 15.58 -18.56
CA GLN A 351 13.61 15.93 -19.86
C GLN A 351 14.87 16.76 -19.60
N LYS A 352 15.99 16.40 -20.25
CA LYS A 352 17.28 17.12 -20.09
C LYS A 352 17.69 17.29 -18.61
N ASN A 353 17.46 16.24 -17.80
CA ASN A 353 17.66 16.15 -16.35
C ASN A 353 16.79 17.10 -15.48
N GLN A 354 15.83 17.82 -16.05
CA GLN A 354 14.81 18.56 -15.31
C GLN A 354 13.58 17.68 -15.09
N LEU A 355 13.11 17.57 -13.83
CA LEU A 355 11.83 16.92 -13.51
C LEU A 355 10.68 17.69 -14.17
N LEU A 356 9.82 16.98 -14.89
CA LEU A 356 8.66 17.51 -15.59
C LEU A 356 7.38 17.35 -14.78
N PHE A 357 7.12 16.12 -14.33
CA PHE A 357 5.96 15.72 -13.55
C PHE A 357 6.21 14.36 -12.88
N THR A 358 5.35 14.00 -11.95
CA THR A 358 5.38 12.72 -11.23
C THR A 358 4.00 12.07 -11.31
N VAL A 359 3.94 10.75 -11.34
CA VAL A 359 2.72 9.95 -11.24
C VAL A 359 2.94 8.76 -10.29
N TYR A 360 1.86 8.14 -9.82
CA TYR A 360 1.92 6.82 -9.19
C TYR A 360 1.48 5.73 -10.17
N TYR A 361 2.32 4.73 -10.35
CA TYR A 361 1.93 3.43 -10.90
C TYR A 361 1.30 2.60 -9.78
N LYS A 362 0.10 2.07 -10.02
CA LYS A 362 -0.60 1.12 -9.14
C LYS A 362 -0.73 -0.22 -9.89
N PRO A 363 -0.28 -1.36 -9.33
CA PRO A 363 -0.28 -2.68 -9.98
C PRO A 363 -1.67 -3.34 -10.10
N ARG A 364 -2.73 -2.54 -10.12
CA ARG A 364 -4.12 -3.01 -10.07
C ARG A 364 -5.03 -2.23 -11.02
N ASP A 365 -6.16 -2.85 -11.29
CA ASP A 365 -7.35 -2.17 -11.80
C ASP A 365 -7.73 -1.00 -10.86
N ALA A 366 -8.22 0.07 -11.45
CA ALA A 366 -8.71 1.25 -10.74
C ALA A 366 -10.05 1.76 -11.31
N ARG A 367 -10.86 0.87 -11.92
CA ARG A 367 -12.22 1.21 -12.39
C ARG A 367 -13.14 1.67 -11.28
N ILE A 368 -13.02 1.10 -10.06
CA ILE A 368 -13.77 1.56 -8.88
C ILE A 368 -13.34 2.97 -8.51
N ASP A 369 -12.04 3.20 -8.33
CA ASP A 369 -11.48 4.49 -7.92
C ASP A 369 -11.82 5.59 -8.93
N ALA A 370 -11.67 5.30 -10.23
CA ALA A 370 -12.05 6.22 -11.31
C ALA A 370 -13.55 6.55 -11.29
N ALA A 371 -14.42 5.55 -11.07
CA ALA A 371 -15.86 5.76 -10.98
C ALA A 371 -16.26 6.59 -9.74
N VAL A 372 -15.57 6.44 -8.60
CA VAL A 372 -15.79 7.27 -7.40
C VAL A 372 -15.38 8.71 -7.66
N ILE A 373 -14.24 8.93 -8.33
CA ILE A 373 -13.83 10.29 -8.72
C ILE A 373 -14.76 10.88 -9.80
N ASP A 374 -15.33 10.08 -10.70
CA ASP A 374 -16.36 10.54 -11.65
C ASP A 374 -17.70 10.89 -10.97
N LEU A 375 -18.09 10.17 -9.91
CA LEU A 375 -19.19 10.57 -9.04
C LEU A 375 -18.89 11.91 -8.34
N PHE A 376 -17.68 12.10 -7.83
CA PHE A 376 -17.26 13.38 -7.22
C PHE A 376 -17.30 14.54 -8.24
N ARG A 377 -16.80 14.32 -9.47
CA ARG A 377 -16.91 15.28 -10.60
C ARG A 377 -18.36 15.59 -10.94
N ALA A 378 -19.24 14.59 -11.00
CA ALA A 378 -20.66 14.77 -11.30
C ALA A 378 -21.37 15.61 -10.23
N ILE A 379 -21.17 15.29 -8.95
CA ILE A 379 -21.69 16.08 -7.82
C ILE A 379 -21.11 17.50 -7.84
N ASN A 380 -19.82 17.68 -8.11
CA ASN A 380 -19.19 18.99 -8.22
C ASN A 380 -19.74 19.85 -9.37
N ARG A 381 -20.28 19.25 -10.43
CA ARG A 381 -20.90 19.96 -11.57
C ARG A 381 -22.35 20.39 -11.33
N LEU A 382 -23.05 19.86 -10.31
CA LEU A 382 -24.42 20.28 -9.99
C LEU A 382 -24.52 21.79 -9.68
N PRO A 383 -25.67 22.45 -9.90
CA PRO A 383 -25.90 23.83 -9.49
C PRO A 383 -25.60 24.06 -7.99
N PRO A 384 -25.16 25.26 -7.57
CA PRO A 384 -24.81 25.54 -6.16
C PRO A 384 -25.92 25.27 -5.16
N ASP A 385 -27.18 25.38 -5.58
CA ASP A 385 -28.36 25.22 -4.73
C ASP A 385 -28.99 23.82 -4.85
N SER A 386 -28.41 22.95 -5.69
CA SER A 386 -28.69 21.50 -5.78
C SER A 386 -27.65 20.66 -5.03
N LYS A 387 -27.00 21.24 -4.01
CA LYS A 387 -25.91 20.63 -3.23
C LYS A 387 -26.15 20.81 -1.74
N LEU A 388 -25.95 19.76 -0.94
CA LEU A 388 -25.98 19.86 0.52
C LEU A 388 -24.91 20.85 1.05
N LEU A 389 -23.70 20.79 0.50
CA LEU A 389 -22.60 21.68 0.86
C LEU A 389 -21.99 22.31 -0.39
N LYS A 390 -21.71 23.62 -0.33
CA LYS A 390 -20.97 24.36 -1.38
C LYS A 390 -19.48 24.02 -1.41
N VAL A 391 -19.03 23.13 -0.51
CA VAL A 391 -17.71 22.51 -0.48
C VAL A 391 -17.58 21.50 -1.63
N LYS A 392 -16.54 21.66 -2.45
CA LYS A 392 -16.20 20.69 -3.50
C LYS A 392 -15.64 19.41 -2.91
N LEU A 393 -16.01 18.29 -3.52
CA LEU A 393 -15.30 17.02 -3.36
C LEU A 393 -13.94 17.10 -4.09
N PRO A 394 -12.91 16.35 -3.67
CA PRO A 394 -11.62 16.32 -4.34
C PRO A 394 -11.72 15.63 -5.71
N GLU A 395 -10.85 16.05 -6.64
CA GLU A 395 -10.74 15.47 -7.98
C GLU A 395 -9.25 15.31 -8.32
N TYR A 396 -8.88 14.18 -8.93
CA TYR A 396 -7.56 13.93 -9.50
C TYR A 396 -7.67 12.96 -10.69
N GLN A 397 -6.61 12.81 -11.46
CA GLN A 397 -6.60 12.04 -12.70
C GLN A 397 -6.10 10.60 -12.49
N ILE A 398 -6.83 9.63 -13.06
CA ILE A 398 -6.48 8.20 -13.11
C ILE A 398 -6.60 7.76 -14.58
N VAL A 399 -5.65 6.95 -15.05
CA VAL A 399 -5.65 6.32 -16.39
C VAL A 399 -5.40 4.83 -16.19
N SER A 400 -6.39 4.00 -16.56
CA SER A 400 -6.36 2.55 -16.31
C SER A 400 -6.01 1.76 -17.57
N PHE A 401 -5.05 0.85 -17.46
CA PHE A 401 -4.55 -0.01 -18.52
C PHE A 401 -4.93 -1.47 -18.20
N VAL A 402 -6.16 -1.83 -18.57
CA VAL A 402 -6.78 -3.12 -18.27
C VAL A 402 -7.19 -3.81 -19.58
N ASN A 403 -6.54 -4.92 -19.91
CA ASN A 403 -6.82 -5.74 -21.10
C ASN A 403 -6.40 -7.21 -20.88
N ASN A 404 -6.38 -8.02 -21.93
CA ASN A 404 -6.04 -9.45 -21.83
C ASN A 404 -4.62 -9.71 -21.28
N ASP A 405 -3.68 -8.79 -21.46
CA ASP A 405 -2.28 -8.91 -21.03
C ASP A 405 -1.97 -8.04 -19.81
N GLU A 406 -2.66 -6.91 -19.63
CA GLU A 406 -2.30 -5.84 -18.69
C GLU A 406 -3.38 -5.58 -17.63
N ASN A 407 -2.95 -5.24 -16.41
CA ASN A 407 -3.81 -4.94 -15.28
C ASN A 407 -3.12 -3.94 -14.33
N PHE A 408 -3.03 -2.67 -14.73
CA PHE A 408 -2.44 -1.62 -13.91
C PHE A 408 -3.11 -0.26 -14.16
N SER A 409 -2.78 0.73 -13.34
CA SER A 409 -3.27 2.10 -13.51
C SER A 409 -2.21 3.13 -13.16
N ILE A 410 -2.30 4.31 -13.78
CA ILE A 410 -1.41 5.46 -13.59
C ILE A 410 -2.24 6.61 -13.01
N TRP A 411 -1.74 7.20 -11.92
CA TRP A 411 -2.47 8.15 -11.07
C TRP A 411 -1.69 9.46 -10.94
N GLU A 412 -2.41 10.59 -10.85
CA GLU A 412 -1.82 11.91 -10.58
C GLU A 412 -1.06 11.90 -9.25
N TYR A 413 0.21 12.35 -9.24
CA TYR A 413 0.95 12.48 -7.99
C TYR A 413 0.36 13.61 -7.14
N ILE A 414 -0.16 13.24 -5.98
CA ILE A 414 -0.68 14.17 -4.98
C ILE A 414 0.43 14.47 -3.99
N ASP A 415 0.93 15.71 -3.98
CA ASP A 415 1.78 16.18 -2.90
C ASP A 415 0.89 16.51 -1.68
N GLY A 416 1.08 15.75 -0.60
CA GLY A 416 0.25 15.76 0.59
C GLY A 416 0.71 14.69 1.58
N LYS A 417 0.27 14.79 2.85
CA LYS A 417 0.66 13.87 3.92
C LYS A 417 -0.55 13.08 4.42
N SER A 418 -0.40 11.76 4.50
CA SER A 418 -1.23 10.91 5.35
C SER A 418 -0.90 11.15 6.83
N HIS A 419 -1.85 10.84 7.71
CA HIS A 419 -1.66 10.92 9.16
C HIS A 419 -2.36 9.73 9.84
N GLU A 420 -1.72 9.15 10.85
CA GLU A 420 -2.33 8.11 11.69
C GLU A 420 -3.31 8.75 12.71
N GLY A 421 -4.46 8.11 12.93
CA GLY A 421 -5.45 8.54 13.93
C GLY A 421 -6.90 8.51 13.45
N ARG A 422 -7.71 9.45 13.96
CA ARG A 422 -9.15 9.63 13.70
C ARG A 422 -9.38 11.06 13.22
N ALA A 423 -10.38 11.36 12.38
CA ALA A 423 -10.62 12.72 11.85
C ALA A 423 -10.43 13.88 12.86
N ASN A 424 -11.10 13.82 14.02
CA ASN A 424 -11.00 14.85 15.06
C ASN A 424 -9.65 14.83 15.80
N ALA A 425 -9.03 13.66 15.96
CA ALA A 425 -7.71 13.51 16.58
C ALA A 425 -6.59 14.01 15.66
N VAL A 426 -6.68 13.72 14.35
CA VAL A 426 -5.80 14.26 13.30
C VAL A 426 -5.89 15.78 13.26
N ILE A 427 -7.09 16.37 13.29
CA ILE A 427 -7.24 17.83 13.37
C ILE A 427 -6.59 18.41 14.64
N ASN A 428 -6.72 17.76 15.79
CA ASN A 428 -6.08 18.21 17.02
C ASN A 428 -4.55 18.02 17.02
N HIS A 429 -4.03 16.97 16.38
CA HIS A 429 -2.61 16.72 16.17
C HIS A 429 -2.00 17.75 15.20
N LEU A 430 -2.67 18.03 14.08
CA LEU A 430 -2.29 19.05 13.10
C LEU A 430 -2.26 20.48 13.69
N LYS A 431 -3.08 20.80 14.71
CA LYS A 431 -2.97 22.06 15.46
C LYS A 431 -1.63 22.20 16.18
N ALA A 432 -1.17 21.12 16.83
CA ALA A 432 0.09 21.11 17.56
C ALA A 432 1.28 21.31 16.60
N ASP A 433 1.27 20.61 15.47
CA ASP A 433 2.38 20.61 14.51
C ASP A 433 2.43 21.84 13.60
N GLN A 434 1.27 22.34 13.15
CA GLN A 434 1.19 23.24 11.98
C GLN A 434 0.48 24.58 12.23
N LYS A 435 0.17 24.93 13.49
CA LYS A 435 -0.48 26.21 13.88
C LYS A 435 -1.81 26.49 13.15
N ILE A 436 -2.56 25.44 12.83
CA ILE A 436 -3.89 25.54 12.19
C ILE A 436 -4.84 26.35 13.08
N ASN A 437 -5.52 27.33 12.50
CA ASN A 437 -6.50 28.16 13.21
C ASN A 437 -7.94 27.61 13.06
N SER A 438 -8.86 28.12 13.88
CA SER A 438 -10.25 27.65 13.96
C SER A 438 -11.06 27.82 12.66
N ARG A 439 -10.69 28.74 11.76
CA ARG A 439 -11.31 28.86 10.42
C ARG A 439 -10.86 27.73 9.50
N GLN A 440 -9.56 27.42 9.49
CA GLN A 440 -8.98 26.32 8.71
C GLN A 440 -9.48 24.95 9.19
N GLU A 441 -9.53 24.75 10.52
CA GLU A 441 -10.15 23.58 11.15
C GLU A 441 -11.59 23.38 10.68
N LYS A 442 -12.42 24.44 10.66
CA LYS A 442 -13.80 24.33 10.20
C LYS A 442 -13.89 23.90 8.72
N ILE A 443 -13.03 24.44 7.86
CA ILE A 443 -12.98 24.07 6.43
C ILE A 443 -12.59 22.59 6.27
N LEU A 444 -11.62 22.10 7.05
CA LEU A 444 -11.24 20.67 7.05
C LEU A 444 -12.37 19.77 7.56
N LEU A 445 -13.06 20.14 8.64
CA LEU A 445 -14.22 19.41 9.16
C LEU A 445 -15.35 19.35 8.13
N ASP A 446 -15.68 20.47 7.50
CA ASP A 446 -16.75 20.54 6.51
C ASP A 446 -16.37 19.82 5.19
N LYS A 447 -15.07 19.72 4.85
CA LYS A 447 -14.55 18.85 3.78
C LYS A 447 -14.63 17.36 4.12
N LEU A 448 -14.24 16.94 5.33
CA LEU A 448 -14.32 15.54 5.78
C LEU A 448 -15.79 15.07 5.86
N ARG A 449 -16.67 15.92 6.41
CA ARG A 449 -18.12 15.71 6.42
C ARG A 449 -18.72 15.56 5.02
N ARG A 450 -18.28 16.42 4.09
CA ARG A 450 -18.70 16.36 2.69
C ARG A 450 -18.32 15.04 2.04
N LEU A 451 -17.08 14.58 2.26
CA LEU A 451 -16.59 13.30 1.77
C LEU A 451 -17.41 12.13 2.34
N GLU A 452 -17.59 12.09 3.66
CA GLU A 452 -18.39 11.09 4.39
C GLU A 452 -19.81 10.95 3.84
N SER A 453 -20.52 12.09 3.66
CA SER A 453 -21.91 12.09 3.17
C SER A 453 -22.10 11.48 1.79
N VAL A 454 -21.03 11.33 0.99
CA VAL A 454 -21.06 10.68 -0.33
C VAL A 454 -20.48 9.26 -0.28
N CYS A 455 -19.45 9.03 0.53
CA CYS A 455 -18.77 7.73 0.64
C CYS A 455 -19.61 6.67 1.37
N GLN A 456 -20.26 7.03 2.48
CA GLN A 456 -21.04 6.07 3.27
C GLN A 456 -22.26 5.51 2.50
N PRO A 457 -23.06 6.30 1.75
CA PRO A 457 -24.20 5.76 0.99
C PRO A 457 -23.82 4.85 -0.19
N ILE A 458 -22.63 5.03 -0.78
CA ILE A 458 -22.08 4.13 -1.83
C ILE A 458 -21.34 2.91 -1.24
N ALA A 459 -21.33 2.76 0.09
CA ALA A 459 -20.64 1.69 0.80
C ALA A 459 -19.11 1.64 0.57
N LEU A 460 -18.48 2.79 0.32
CA LEU A 460 -17.01 2.88 0.27
C LEU A 460 -16.45 2.70 1.69
N SER A 461 -15.54 1.75 1.86
CA SER A 461 -14.85 1.48 3.13
C SER A 461 -13.33 1.57 2.98
N ASP A 462 -12.59 1.27 4.05
CA ASP A 462 -11.13 1.35 4.13
C ASP A 462 -10.54 2.77 3.93
N LEU A 463 -11.40 3.80 4.03
CA LEU A 463 -11.03 5.21 3.97
C LEU A 463 -10.59 5.72 5.35
N HIS A 464 -9.70 4.98 6.00
CA HIS A 464 -9.03 5.39 7.23
C HIS A 464 -8.04 6.54 6.97
N THR A 465 -7.60 7.26 8.01
CA THR A 465 -6.84 8.52 7.82
C THR A 465 -5.49 8.38 7.11
N ALA A 466 -4.89 7.18 7.08
CA ALA A 466 -3.71 6.92 6.25
C ALA A 466 -4.01 6.98 4.73
N ASN A 467 -5.27 6.72 4.32
CA ASN A 467 -5.78 6.81 2.96
C ASN A 467 -6.38 8.20 2.66
N VAL A 468 -6.11 9.20 3.49
CA VAL A 468 -6.50 10.61 3.27
C VAL A 468 -5.26 11.50 3.32
N LEU A 469 -4.89 12.07 2.17
CA LEU A 469 -3.76 12.98 2.05
C LEU A 469 -4.22 14.42 2.35
N PHE A 470 -3.60 15.04 3.34
CA PHE A 470 -3.79 16.44 3.70
C PHE A 470 -2.74 17.30 2.99
N ARG A 471 -3.17 18.38 2.31
CA ARG A 471 -2.26 19.35 1.68
C ARG A 471 -2.67 20.80 1.97
N ASN A 472 -1.76 21.73 1.72
CA ASN A 472 -2.01 23.17 1.83
C ASN A 472 -2.58 23.61 3.20
N LEU A 473 -2.23 22.92 4.29
CA LEU A 473 -2.85 23.08 5.61
C LEU A 473 -2.75 24.50 6.22
N SER A 474 -1.69 25.24 5.89
CA SER A 474 -1.52 26.64 6.30
C SER A 474 -2.20 27.66 5.36
N SER A 475 -2.86 27.22 4.28
CA SER A 475 -3.62 28.06 3.33
C SER A 475 -4.93 28.56 3.93
N GLU A 476 -5.57 29.55 3.29
CA GLU A 476 -6.98 29.87 3.59
C GLU A 476 -7.95 28.79 3.12
N ASP A 477 -7.56 27.96 2.16
CA ASP A 477 -8.32 26.78 1.70
C ASP A 477 -7.46 25.50 1.84
N PRO A 478 -7.40 24.88 3.04
CA PRO A 478 -6.69 23.62 3.25
C PRO A 478 -7.45 22.45 2.62
N GLU A 479 -6.73 21.47 2.06
CA GLU A 479 -7.32 20.40 1.24
C GLU A 479 -7.15 19.01 1.86
N ILE A 480 -8.12 18.14 1.57
CA ILE A 480 -8.05 16.69 1.77
C ILE A 480 -8.20 16.00 0.41
N VAL A 481 -7.47 14.90 0.19
CA VAL A 481 -7.57 14.09 -1.03
C VAL A 481 -7.52 12.60 -0.64
N PRO A 482 -8.62 11.84 -0.81
CA PRO A 482 -8.67 10.43 -0.48
C PRO A 482 -8.05 9.60 -1.60
N ILE A 483 -7.33 8.54 -1.22
CA ILE A 483 -6.65 7.60 -2.11
C ILE A 483 -7.13 6.17 -1.83
N ASP A 484 -6.79 5.23 -2.73
CA ASP A 484 -7.13 3.80 -2.62
C ASP A 484 -8.61 3.53 -2.34
N LEU A 485 -9.45 4.07 -3.24
CA LEU A 485 -10.90 4.04 -3.21
C LEU A 485 -11.48 2.70 -3.70
N GLU A 486 -10.77 1.59 -3.50
CA GLU A 486 -11.05 0.29 -4.14
C GLU A 486 -11.96 -0.65 -3.33
N SER A 487 -12.20 -0.39 -2.04
CA SER A 487 -12.97 -1.24 -1.14
C SER A 487 -14.45 -0.83 -1.04
N ILE A 488 -15.37 -1.75 -1.35
CA ILE A 488 -16.82 -1.56 -1.23
C ILE A 488 -17.40 -2.64 -0.29
N GLN A 489 -18.04 -2.23 0.80
CA GLN A 489 -18.58 -3.14 1.83
C GLN A 489 -19.87 -2.59 2.45
N GLU A 490 -21.00 -3.26 2.23
CA GLU A 490 -22.35 -2.69 2.42
C GLU A 490 -22.72 -2.31 3.86
N ASP A 491 -22.14 -3.00 4.85
CA ASP A 491 -22.39 -2.80 6.28
C ASP A 491 -21.18 -2.19 7.03
N ALA A 492 -20.14 -1.76 6.30
CA ALA A 492 -18.97 -1.12 6.88
C ALA A 492 -19.18 0.39 7.06
N GLY A 493 -18.54 0.96 8.08
CA GLY A 493 -18.26 2.40 8.13
C GLY A 493 -17.18 2.77 7.11
N THR A 494 -17.11 4.03 6.69
CA THR A 494 -16.05 4.51 5.77
C THR A 494 -14.64 4.30 6.33
N GLY A 495 -14.45 4.45 7.65
CA GLY A 495 -13.15 4.52 8.31
C GLY A 495 -12.72 5.95 8.69
N LEU A 496 -13.43 6.99 8.23
CA LEU A 496 -13.15 8.39 8.58
C LEU A 496 -13.55 8.74 10.03
N TYR A 497 -14.59 8.07 10.54
CA TYR A 497 -15.18 8.27 11.87
C TYR A 497 -15.31 6.95 12.62
N GLU A 498 -15.18 6.99 13.94
CA GLU A 498 -15.56 5.87 14.82
C GLU A 498 -17.02 5.99 15.27
N GLY A 499 -17.74 4.88 15.25
CA GLY A 499 -19.17 4.82 15.62
C GLY A 499 -20.08 5.34 14.51
N LYS A 500 -21.27 5.84 14.87
CA LYS A 500 -22.21 6.38 13.88
C LYS A 500 -21.69 7.70 13.32
N ALA A 501 -21.44 7.73 12.01
CA ALA A 501 -21.09 8.93 11.27
C ALA A 501 -22.13 10.07 11.49
N PRO A 502 -21.69 11.36 11.44
CA PRO A 502 -22.61 12.49 11.54
C PRO A 502 -23.64 12.45 10.41
N GLU A 503 -24.91 12.31 10.77
CA GLU A 503 -26.00 12.07 9.81
C GLU A 503 -26.25 13.31 8.93
N MET A 504 -26.00 13.14 7.63
CA MET A 504 -26.10 14.19 6.62
C MET A 504 -26.86 13.67 5.41
N HIS A 505 -28.06 14.21 5.21
CA HIS A 505 -28.90 13.86 4.06
C HIS A 505 -28.44 14.63 2.82
N LEU A 506 -27.96 13.90 1.82
CA LEU A 506 -27.68 14.44 0.49
C LEU A 506 -28.92 15.12 -0.10
N SER A 507 -28.72 16.09 -0.99
CA SER A 507 -29.84 16.64 -1.78
C SER A 507 -30.48 15.56 -2.67
N PRO A 508 -31.70 15.78 -3.21
CA PRO A 508 -32.34 14.82 -4.11
C PRO A 508 -31.47 14.47 -5.33
N GLN A 509 -30.82 15.47 -5.95
CA GLN A 509 -29.95 15.28 -7.11
C GLN A 509 -28.68 14.51 -6.77
N GLU A 510 -28.06 14.80 -5.62
CA GLU A 510 -26.88 14.06 -5.15
C GLU A 510 -27.23 12.61 -4.79
N SER A 511 -28.40 12.40 -4.19
CA SER A 511 -28.94 11.07 -3.87
C SER A 511 -29.22 10.24 -5.13
N GLU A 512 -29.69 10.86 -6.21
CA GLU A 512 -29.88 10.20 -7.50
C GLU A 512 -28.55 9.77 -8.13
N LEU A 513 -27.54 10.64 -8.13
CA LEU A 513 -26.19 10.30 -8.62
C LEU A 513 -25.57 9.15 -7.82
N VAL A 514 -25.67 9.19 -6.49
CA VAL A 514 -25.22 8.12 -5.58
C VAL A 514 -25.96 6.80 -5.84
N LYS A 515 -27.29 6.84 -6.03
CA LYS A 515 -28.08 5.65 -6.36
C LYS A 515 -27.69 5.08 -7.73
N LYS A 516 -27.45 5.93 -8.73
CA LYS A 516 -26.98 5.53 -10.07
C LYS A 516 -25.59 4.89 -10.00
N PHE A 517 -24.68 5.41 -9.17
CA PHE A 517 -23.38 4.78 -8.91
C PHE A 517 -23.55 3.40 -8.27
N ARG A 518 -24.29 3.30 -7.16
CA ARG A 518 -24.45 2.03 -6.41
C ARG A 518 -25.10 0.95 -7.27
N ASN A 519 -26.11 1.27 -8.08
CA ASN A 519 -26.71 0.32 -9.02
C ASN A 519 -25.72 -0.29 -10.03
N ASN A 520 -24.65 0.43 -10.38
CA ASN A 520 -23.67 -0.02 -11.36
C ASN A 520 -22.46 -0.73 -10.73
N ILE A 521 -22.07 -0.38 -9.49
CA ILE A 521 -20.72 -0.69 -8.99
C ILE A 521 -20.45 -2.19 -8.83
N TYR A 522 -21.44 -2.99 -8.41
CA TYR A 522 -21.32 -4.44 -8.24
C TYR A 522 -21.08 -5.22 -9.55
N SER A 523 -21.23 -4.57 -10.72
CA SER A 523 -20.85 -5.13 -12.02
C SER A 523 -19.36 -4.97 -12.36
N THR A 524 -18.59 -4.29 -11.49
CA THR A 524 -17.15 -4.03 -11.61
C THR A 524 -16.41 -4.78 -10.49
N PRO A 525 -15.18 -5.28 -10.69
CA PRO A 525 -14.42 -5.92 -9.62
C PRO A 525 -13.97 -4.89 -8.57
N PHE A 526 -14.15 -5.19 -7.29
CA PHE A 526 -13.73 -4.35 -6.16
C PHE A 526 -12.93 -5.13 -5.12
N ARG A 527 -12.08 -4.45 -4.34
CA ARG A 527 -11.31 -5.09 -3.26
C ARG A 527 -12.23 -5.46 -2.10
N LEU A 528 -11.99 -6.62 -1.50
CA LEU A 528 -12.67 -7.05 -0.28
C LEU A 528 -11.65 -7.12 0.86
N VAL A 529 -11.78 -6.24 1.86
CA VAL A 529 -10.92 -6.28 3.06
C VAL A 529 -11.62 -7.14 4.10
N SER A 530 -11.26 -8.43 4.16
CA SER A 530 -11.87 -9.37 5.11
C SER A 530 -11.35 -9.18 6.54
N LEU A 531 -10.05 -8.99 6.70
CA LEU A 531 -9.34 -8.75 7.96
C LEU A 531 -8.42 -7.53 7.79
N ALA A 532 -8.11 -6.83 8.87
CA ALA A 532 -7.22 -5.67 8.83
C ALA A 532 -5.75 -6.10 8.78
N THR A 533 -4.87 -5.32 8.14
CA THR A 533 -3.42 -5.62 8.02
C THR A 533 -2.79 -5.97 9.38
N GLY A 534 -3.08 -5.19 10.44
CA GLY A 534 -2.54 -5.45 11.78
C GLY A 534 -2.97 -6.78 12.42
N GLU A 535 -4.12 -7.35 12.01
CA GLU A 535 -4.56 -8.68 12.46
C GLU A 535 -3.74 -9.79 11.78
N PHE A 536 -3.36 -9.59 10.51
CA PHE A 536 -2.42 -10.46 9.81
C PHE A 536 -1.02 -10.33 10.41
N GLU A 537 -0.47 -9.11 10.54
CA GLU A 537 0.85 -8.85 11.13
C GLU A 537 1.00 -9.44 12.55
N GLY A 538 -0.03 -9.33 13.39
CA GLY A 538 -0.04 -9.94 14.72
C GLY A 538 0.06 -11.47 14.70
N SER A 539 -0.51 -12.13 13.68
CA SER A 539 -0.41 -13.59 13.49
C SER A 539 0.94 -14.07 12.96
N LEU A 540 1.82 -13.16 12.49
CA LEU A 540 3.12 -13.52 11.93
C LEU A 540 4.18 -13.94 12.98
N LEU A 541 3.81 -13.89 14.27
CA LEU A 541 4.71 -14.15 15.40
C LEU A 541 4.55 -15.56 16.01
N GLU A 542 3.48 -16.30 15.66
CA GLU A 542 3.24 -17.67 16.14
C GLU A 542 2.88 -18.61 14.98
N PRO A 543 3.68 -19.66 14.69
CA PRO A 543 3.36 -20.64 13.64
C PRO A 543 2.01 -21.36 13.83
N THR A 544 1.60 -21.56 15.09
CA THR A 544 0.29 -22.12 15.47
C THR A 544 -0.88 -21.14 15.27
N SER A 545 -0.63 -19.89 14.88
CA SER A 545 -1.66 -18.90 14.61
C SER A 545 -1.99 -18.72 13.13
N TYR A 546 -1.18 -19.23 12.19
CA TYR A 546 -1.53 -19.23 10.76
C TYR A 546 -2.79 -20.05 10.46
N GLU A 547 -2.97 -21.20 11.11
CA GLU A 547 -4.23 -21.96 11.01
C GLU A 547 -5.43 -21.21 11.61
N LYS A 548 -5.21 -20.49 12.73
CA LYS A 548 -6.26 -19.67 13.37
C LYS A 548 -6.61 -18.46 12.50
N PHE A 549 -5.64 -17.84 11.84
CA PHE A 549 -5.87 -16.74 10.90
C PHE A 549 -6.66 -17.22 9.68
N ALA A 550 -6.33 -18.40 9.14
CA ALA A 550 -7.14 -19.03 8.09
C ALA A 550 -8.58 -19.34 8.54
N GLU A 551 -8.77 -19.77 9.80
CA GLU A 551 -10.11 -19.95 10.38
C GLU A 551 -10.88 -18.63 10.56
N LEU A 552 -10.25 -17.59 11.12
CA LEU A 552 -10.84 -16.26 11.28
C LEU A 552 -11.21 -15.64 9.92
N PHE A 553 -10.33 -15.76 8.93
CA PHE A 553 -10.56 -15.37 7.55
C PHE A 553 -11.80 -16.07 6.95
N MET A 554 -11.94 -17.37 7.16
CA MET A 554 -13.10 -18.14 6.70
C MET A 554 -14.38 -17.73 7.44
N GLN A 555 -14.37 -17.71 8.77
CA GLN A 555 -15.52 -17.31 9.60
C GLN A 555 -16.03 -15.92 9.25
N LYS A 556 -15.11 -14.98 8.98
CA LYS A 556 -15.43 -13.60 8.63
C LYS A 556 -16.11 -13.50 7.26
N LEU A 557 -15.69 -14.26 6.26
CA LEU A 557 -16.39 -14.33 4.97
C LEU A 557 -17.70 -15.12 5.08
N GLU A 558 -17.78 -16.19 5.88
CA GLU A 558 -19.02 -16.91 6.15
C GLU A 558 -20.09 -16.02 6.83
N SER A 559 -19.67 -15.07 7.68
CA SER A 559 -20.53 -14.05 8.29
C SER A 559 -21.01 -12.95 7.32
N GLN A 560 -20.45 -12.89 6.11
CA GLN A 560 -20.90 -12.03 5.01
C GLN A 560 -21.66 -12.85 3.94
N ASP A 561 -22.21 -13.99 4.35
CA ASP A 561 -22.93 -14.96 3.53
C ASP A 561 -22.14 -15.57 2.37
N TYR A 562 -20.81 -15.60 2.42
CA TYR A 562 -20.03 -16.40 1.48
C TYR A 562 -20.06 -17.89 1.83
N GLN A 563 -20.07 -18.75 0.80
CA GLN A 563 -19.86 -20.19 0.85
C GLN A 563 -18.53 -20.50 0.17
N PHE A 564 -17.66 -21.23 0.87
CA PHE A 564 -16.34 -21.60 0.35
C PHE A 564 -16.41 -22.70 -0.73
N LEU A 565 -15.62 -22.49 -1.78
CA LEU A 565 -15.31 -23.46 -2.84
C LEU A 565 -13.95 -24.15 -2.61
N SER A 566 -13.04 -23.49 -1.88
CA SER A 566 -11.73 -24.04 -1.48
C SER A 566 -11.77 -24.56 -0.04
N SER A 567 -11.08 -25.65 0.22
CA SER A 567 -10.94 -26.21 1.58
C SER A 567 -10.06 -25.34 2.49
N LYS A 568 -10.22 -25.45 3.83
CA LYS A 568 -9.35 -24.77 4.82
C LYS A 568 -7.87 -24.96 4.50
N LYS A 569 -7.45 -26.15 4.09
CA LYS A 569 -6.05 -26.47 3.74
C LYS A 569 -5.54 -25.69 2.53
N GLU A 570 -6.39 -25.40 1.56
CA GLU A 570 -6.03 -24.58 0.39
C GLU A 570 -6.03 -23.09 0.72
N ILE A 571 -6.96 -22.61 1.55
CA ILE A 571 -6.96 -21.23 2.06
C ILE A 571 -5.69 -20.98 2.89
N PHE A 572 -5.36 -21.90 3.80
CA PHE A 572 -4.11 -21.88 4.57
C PHE A 572 -2.87 -21.86 3.67
N GLN A 573 -2.81 -22.69 2.62
CA GLN A 573 -1.66 -22.68 1.70
C GLN A 573 -1.53 -21.36 0.94
N LEU A 574 -2.63 -20.72 0.53
CA LEU A 574 -2.58 -19.40 -0.13
C LEU A 574 -2.05 -18.32 0.82
N ILE A 575 -2.50 -18.32 2.08
CA ILE A 575 -2.04 -17.39 3.12
C ILE A 575 -0.56 -17.63 3.48
N LEU A 576 -0.14 -18.90 3.51
CA LEU A 576 1.26 -19.28 3.71
C LEU A 576 2.14 -18.88 2.51
N ASP A 577 1.63 -19.03 1.28
CA ASP A 577 2.34 -18.60 0.07
C ASP A 577 2.53 -17.06 0.08
N ASP A 578 1.47 -16.27 0.34
CA ASP A 578 1.60 -14.80 0.45
C ASP A 578 2.55 -14.39 1.59
N TYR A 579 2.44 -15.01 2.77
CA TYR A 579 3.39 -14.81 3.87
C TYR A 579 4.84 -15.08 3.45
N LEU A 580 5.12 -16.20 2.78
CA LEU A 580 6.46 -16.54 2.28
C LEU A 580 6.96 -15.60 1.19
N ASN A 581 6.09 -14.79 0.56
CA ASN A 581 6.49 -13.74 -0.38
C ASN A 581 6.65 -12.36 0.30
N ASN A 582 6.41 -12.24 1.61
CA ASN A 582 6.26 -10.99 2.38
C ASN A 582 5.08 -10.12 1.85
N ASP A 583 4.03 -10.76 1.36
CA ASP A 583 2.82 -10.09 0.85
C ASP A 583 1.65 -10.19 1.85
N ILE A 584 0.71 -9.26 1.71
CA ILE A 584 -0.57 -9.26 2.43
C ILE A 584 -1.67 -9.83 1.54
N PRO A 585 -2.55 -10.72 2.07
CA PRO A 585 -3.68 -11.29 1.33
C PRO A 585 -4.53 -10.24 0.60
N TYR A 586 -4.53 -10.28 -0.74
CA TYR A 586 -5.35 -9.41 -1.58
C TYR A 586 -6.59 -10.17 -2.08
N LEU A 587 -7.80 -9.67 -1.80
CA LEU A 587 -9.05 -10.26 -2.29
C LEU A 587 -9.79 -9.33 -3.26
N VAL A 588 -10.38 -9.93 -4.30
CA VAL A 588 -11.29 -9.25 -5.22
C VAL A 588 -12.66 -9.91 -5.19
N SER A 589 -13.72 -9.11 -5.05
CA SER A 589 -15.09 -9.55 -5.27
C SER A 589 -15.55 -9.20 -6.69
N TYR A 590 -16.13 -10.17 -7.39
CA TYR A 590 -16.68 -9.99 -8.75
C TYR A 590 -17.71 -11.06 -9.10
N GLN A 591 -18.89 -10.66 -9.61
CA GLN A 591 -19.97 -11.56 -10.03
C GLN A 591 -20.25 -12.65 -8.98
N GLU A 592 -20.61 -12.21 -7.77
CA GLU A 592 -20.83 -13.03 -6.56
C GLU A 592 -19.60 -13.85 -6.09
N GLY A 593 -18.50 -13.88 -6.83
CA GLY A 593 -17.29 -14.63 -6.50
C GLY A 593 -16.28 -13.83 -5.69
N VAL A 594 -15.69 -14.46 -4.68
CA VAL A 594 -14.46 -13.96 -4.03
C VAL A 594 -13.26 -14.68 -4.63
N PHE A 595 -12.28 -13.90 -5.05
CA PHE A 595 -11.02 -14.35 -5.63
C PHE A 595 -9.87 -13.96 -4.70
N TYR A 596 -8.95 -14.89 -4.47
CA TYR A 596 -7.70 -14.67 -3.74
C TYR A 596 -6.60 -14.36 -4.76
N GLY A 597 -6.02 -13.15 -4.70
CA GLY A 597 -5.22 -12.55 -5.76
C GLY A 597 -6.08 -11.78 -6.79
N PRO A 598 -5.45 -11.13 -7.79
CA PRO A 598 -6.13 -10.25 -8.74
C PRO A 598 -6.98 -11.07 -9.73
N LEU A 599 -8.20 -10.62 -10.05
CA LEU A 599 -9.24 -11.37 -10.77
C LEU A 599 -8.77 -12.22 -11.98
N LYS A 600 -7.79 -11.72 -12.75
CA LYS A 600 -7.22 -12.40 -13.95
C LYS A 600 -6.42 -13.67 -13.63
N HIS A 601 -5.83 -13.75 -12.43
CA HIS A 601 -4.89 -14.80 -12.03
C HIS A 601 -5.20 -15.43 -10.65
N GLY A 602 -6.08 -14.79 -9.87
CA GLY A 602 -6.46 -15.20 -8.54
C GLY A 602 -7.37 -16.43 -8.53
N LYS A 603 -7.28 -17.23 -7.46
CA LYS A 603 -8.12 -18.42 -7.29
C LYS A 603 -9.50 -18.00 -6.80
N LYS A 604 -10.59 -18.41 -7.46
CA LYS A 604 -11.94 -18.27 -6.90
C LYS A 604 -12.07 -19.15 -5.65
N ILE A 605 -12.15 -18.54 -4.47
CA ILE A 605 -12.15 -19.23 -3.18
C ILE A 605 -13.55 -19.42 -2.60
N ALA A 606 -14.50 -18.54 -2.93
CA ALA A 606 -15.86 -18.56 -2.42
C ALA A 606 -16.88 -17.95 -3.41
N ILE A 607 -18.17 -18.15 -3.13
CA ILE A 607 -19.32 -17.50 -3.78
C ILE A 607 -20.23 -16.92 -2.71
N LYS A 608 -20.84 -15.75 -2.94
CA LYS A 608 -21.92 -15.25 -2.08
C LYS A 608 -23.08 -16.23 -2.23
N LYS A 609 -23.67 -16.68 -1.13
CA LYS A 609 -24.95 -17.38 -1.15
C LYS A 609 -25.94 -16.41 -1.78
N LEU A 610 -26.52 -16.80 -2.90
CA LEU A 610 -27.79 -16.20 -3.31
C LEU A 610 -28.76 -16.40 -2.14
N GLU A 611 -29.55 -15.39 -1.80
CA GLU A 611 -30.73 -15.65 -0.99
C GLU A 611 -31.62 -16.60 -1.80
N GLU A 612 -31.69 -17.87 -1.41
CA GLU A 612 -32.74 -18.77 -1.87
C GLU A 612 -34.06 -18.03 -1.64
N GLU A 613 -34.84 -17.82 -2.71
CA GLU A 613 -36.00 -16.92 -2.69
C GLU A 613 -36.90 -17.26 -1.50
N LYS A 614 -36.93 -16.37 -0.50
CA LYS A 614 -37.75 -16.51 0.72
C LYS A 614 -39.24 -16.35 0.37
N LYS A 615 -39.80 -17.41 -0.18
CA LYS A 615 -41.18 -17.59 -0.68
C LYS A 615 -42.09 -18.21 0.37
#